data_AF-A0A1X7THC5-F1
#
_entry.id   AF-A0A1X7THC5-F1
#
_cell.length_a   1.000
_cell.length_b   1.000
_cell.length_c   1.000
_cell.angle_alpha   90.00
_cell.angle_beta   90.00
_cell.angle_gamma   90.00
#
_symmetry.space_group_name_H-M   'P 1'
#
loop_
_entity.id
_entity.type
_entity.pdbx_description
1 polymer ?
#
loop_
_entity_poly.entity_id
_entity_poly.type
_entity_poly.pdbx_seq_one_letter_code
_entity_poly.pdbx_strand_id
1 'polypeptide(L)'
;MQRKISLAFESADENKKGYLSKRDYKVAIIELFGYKPSKYEINSSWKEKAGDEETGLDLKAFTDLVLPRLQAQDSSEIIRQTFMAFDRFSRGFISLEDCKDAFAKVAPLIPCSRVESFFKEIDGDLDGRVTYRDFELMFKNLTILSSFSHPLICKKISPSSANLVYSPSLLAT
;
A
#
# COMPACT_ATOMS: atom_id res chain seq x y z
N MET A 1 0.73 -8.81 -7.57
CA MET A 1 -0.31 -9.29 -6.63
C MET A 1 -0.82 -10.68 -6.96
N GLN A 2 -1.40 -10.94 -8.15
CA GLN A 2 -1.95 -12.27 -8.49
C GLN A 2 -0.97 -13.44 -8.32
N ARG A 3 0.31 -13.27 -8.72
CA ARG A 3 1.34 -14.30 -8.51
C ARG A 3 1.55 -14.67 -7.02
N LYS A 4 1.49 -13.70 -6.10
CA LYS A 4 1.63 -13.99 -4.65
C LYS A 4 0.45 -14.84 -4.15
N ILE A 5 -0.76 -14.52 -4.62
CA ILE A 5 -2.00 -15.24 -4.28
C ILE A 5 -1.93 -16.68 -4.80
N SER A 6 -1.53 -16.87 -6.06
CA SER A 6 -1.38 -18.22 -6.63
C SER A 6 -0.35 -19.05 -5.89
N LEU A 7 0.82 -18.48 -5.54
CA LEU A 7 1.85 -19.20 -4.80
C LEU A 7 1.38 -19.63 -3.41
N ALA A 8 0.72 -18.73 -2.66
CA ALA A 8 0.19 -19.06 -1.35
C ALA A 8 -0.94 -20.11 -1.41
N PHE A 9 -1.75 -20.10 -2.47
CA PHE A 9 -2.75 -21.13 -2.72
C PHE A 9 -2.08 -22.48 -2.99
N GLU A 10 -1.12 -22.54 -3.90
CA GLU A 10 -0.41 -23.77 -4.28
C GLU A 10 0.40 -24.37 -3.12
N SER A 11 1.00 -23.51 -2.30
CA SER A 11 1.74 -23.88 -1.09
C SER A 11 0.81 -24.49 -0.02
N ALA A 12 -0.40 -23.96 0.12
CA ALA A 12 -1.37 -24.41 1.11
C ALA A 12 -2.26 -25.57 0.65
N ASP A 13 -2.44 -25.77 -0.66
CA ASP A 13 -3.24 -26.86 -1.23
C ASP A 13 -2.53 -28.22 -1.10
N GLU A 14 -2.60 -28.77 0.11
CA GLU A 14 -2.05 -30.10 0.42
C GLU A 14 -2.62 -31.16 -0.53
N ASN A 15 -1.72 -31.90 -1.17
CA ASN A 15 -2.02 -32.93 -2.17
C ASN A 15 -2.59 -32.42 -3.51
N LYS A 16 -2.53 -31.12 -3.79
CA LYS A 16 -2.99 -30.52 -5.06
C LYS A 16 -4.45 -30.87 -5.37
N LYS A 17 -5.33 -30.70 -4.39
CA LYS A 17 -6.76 -31.02 -4.51
C LYS A 17 -7.47 -30.07 -5.46
N GLY A 18 -6.88 -28.90 -5.73
CA GLY A 18 -7.49 -27.81 -6.49
C GLY A 18 -8.39 -26.91 -5.65
N TYR A 19 -8.44 -27.13 -4.33
CA TYR A 19 -9.24 -26.34 -3.39
C TYR A 19 -8.59 -26.28 -2.01
N LEU A 20 -8.84 -25.20 -1.27
CA LEU A 20 -8.41 -25.02 0.11
C LEU A 20 -9.52 -25.42 1.08
N SER A 21 -9.19 -26.32 2.01
CA SER A 21 -9.98 -26.52 3.22
C SER A 21 -9.85 -25.32 4.16
N LYS A 22 -10.66 -25.27 5.22
CA LYS A 22 -10.56 -24.21 6.24
C LYS A 22 -9.20 -24.19 6.94
N ARG A 23 -8.50 -25.33 6.99
CA ARG A 23 -7.12 -25.43 7.52
C ARG A 23 -6.13 -24.84 6.53
N ASP A 24 -6.23 -25.22 5.25
CA ASP A 24 -5.36 -24.76 4.17
C ASP A 24 -5.51 -23.24 3.96
N TYR A 25 -6.75 -22.74 3.98
CA TYR A 25 -7.03 -21.31 3.91
C TYR A 25 -6.30 -20.53 5.01
N LYS A 26 -6.26 -21.05 6.24
CA LYS A 26 -5.51 -20.41 7.32
C LYS A 26 -4.01 -20.38 7.06
N VAL A 27 -3.44 -21.45 6.50
CA VAL A 27 -2.02 -21.50 6.11
C VAL A 27 -1.75 -20.45 5.03
N ALA A 28 -2.59 -20.39 4.00
CA ALA A 28 -2.47 -19.42 2.91
C ALA A 28 -2.56 -17.96 3.41
N ILE A 29 -3.42 -17.66 4.39
CA ILE A 29 -3.50 -16.33 5.01
C ILE A 29 -2.24 -15.99 5.81
N ILE A 30 -1.66 -16.95 6.54
CA ILE A 30 -0.40 -16.74 7.25
C ILE A 30 0.73 -16.44 6.26
N GLU A 31 0.77 -17.16 5.15
CA GLU A 31 1.78 -16.96 4.11
C GLU A 31 1.62 -15.60 3.41
N LEU A 32 0.39 -15.20 3.07
CA LEU A 32 0.13 -13.94 2.36
C LEU A 32 0.33 -12.69 3.21
N PHE A 33 -0.11 -12.73 4.47
CA PHE A 33 -0.20 -11.54 5.31
C PHE A 33 0.79 -11.56 6.48
N GLY A 34 1.49 -12.67 6.71
CA GLY A 34 2.51 -12.78 7.75
C GLY A 34 1.98 -12.80 9.18
N TYR A 35 0.67 -12.95 9.38
CA TYR A 35 0.06 -13.01 10.70
C TYR A 35 -0.90 -14.19 10.83
N LYS A 36 -1.11 -14.66 12.06
CA LYS A 36 -2.04 -15.74 12.38
C LYS A 36 -3.45 -15.16 12.58
N PRO A 37 -4.40 -15.41 11.65
CA PRO A 37 -5.77 -14.89 11.79
C PRO A 37 -6.51 -15.58 12.94
N SER A 38 -7.43 -14.82 13.55
CA SER A 38 -8.33 -15.31 14.58
C SER A 38 -9.36 -16.29 14.01
N LYS A 39 -10.01 -17.07 14.89
CA LYS A 39 -11.11 -17.96 14.48
C LYS A 39 -12.26 -17.17 13.84
N TYR A 40 -12.52 -15.96 14.33
CA TYR A 40 -13.58 -15.09 13.82
C TYR A 40 -13.28 -14.61 12.41
N GLU A 41 -12.07 -14.09 12.15
CA GLU A 41 -11.66 -13.65 10.81
C GLU A 41 -11.76 -14.78 9.78
N ILE A 42 -11.25 -15.96 10.13
CA ILE A 42 -11.35 -17.14 9.27
C ILE A 42 -12.81 -17.48 8.98
N ASN A 43 -13.67 -17.49 10.00
CA ASN A 43 -15.07 -17.86 9.82
C ASN A 43 -15.86 -16.81 9.03
N SER A 44 -15.55 -15.53 9.22
CA SER A 44 -16.19 -14.43 8.50
C SER A 44 -15.85 -14.48 7.01
N SER A 45 -14.56 -14.53 6.65
CA SER A 45 -14.13 -14.60 5.25
C SER A 45 -14.54 -15.91 4.57
N TRP A 46 -14.58 -17.03 5.31
CA TRP A 46 -15.04 -18.31 4.78
C TRP A 46 -16.51 -18.27 4.38
N LYS A 47 -17.38 -17.76 5.27
CA LYS A 47 -18.83 -17.68 5.03
C LYS A 47 -19.20 -16.82 3.83
N GLU A 48 -18.40 -15.81 3.52
CA GLU A 48 -18.64 -14.91 2.38
C GLU A 48 -18.66 -15.65 1.02
N LYS A 49 -17.83 -16.68 0.85
CA LYS A 49 -17.67 -17.37 -0.45
C LYS A 49 -17.99 -18.86 -0.44
N ALA A 50 -17.75 -19.57 0.66
CA ALA A 50 -17.99 -21.01 0.77
C ALA A 50 -19.32 -21.37 1.45
N GLY A 51 -20.01 -20.40 2.08
CA GLY A 51 -21.23 -20.68 2.84
C GLY A 51 -20.99 -21.59 4.06
N ASP A 52 -22.00 -22.40 4.40
CA ASP A 52 -21.94 -23.41 5.47
C ASP A 52 -21.57 -24.81 4.95
N GLU A 53 -21.36 -24.95 3.64
CA GLU A 53 -20.96 -26.22 3.03
C GLU A 53 -19.45 -26.48 3.25
N GLU A 54 -19.09 -27.76 3.38
CA GLU A 54 -17.71 -28.23 3.49
C GLU A 54 -16.99 -28.23 2.13
N THR A 55 -17.56 -27.53 1.13
CA THR A 55 -16.96 -27.33 -0.17
C THR A 55 -15.77 -26.37 -0.03
N GLY A 56 -14.59 -26.83 -0.46
CA GLY A 56 -13.36 -26.04 -0.34
C GLY A 56 -13.36 -24.82 -1.25
N LEU A 57 -12.47 -23.86 -0.95
CA LEU A 57 -12.29 -22.66 -1.76
C LEU A 57 -11.37 -22.96 -2.95
N ASP A 58 -11.88 -22.86 -4.18
CA ASP A 58 -11.02 -22.88 -5.36
C ASP A 58 -10.14 -21.61 -5.45
N LEU A 59 -9.18 -21.61 -6.37
CA LEU A 59 -8.24 -20.48 -6.54
C LEU A 59 -8.97 -19.17 -6.82
N LYS A 60 -10.10 -19.22 -7.53
CA LYS A 60 -10.87 -18.02 -7.88
C LYS A 60 -11.54 -17.43 -6.64
N ALA A 61 -12.25 -18.26 -5.87
CA ALA A 61 -12.90 -17.86 -4.63
C ALA A 61 -11.89 -17.35 -3.60
N PHE A 62 -10.74 -18.03 -3.48
CA PHE A 62 -9.63 -17.57 -2.64
C PHE A 62 -9.12 -16.19 -3.08
N THR A 63 -8.87 -16.02 -4.38
CA THR A 63 -8.40 -14.74 -4.95
C THR A 63 -9.37 -13.61 -4.66
N ASP A 64 -10.68 -13.83 -4.87
CA ASP A 64 -11.71 -12.82 -4.63
C ASP A 64 -11.74 -12.37 -3.15
N LEU A 65 -11.43 -13.25 -2.20
CA LEU A 65 -11.36 -12.92 -0.76
C LEU A 65 -10.12 -12.12 -0.38
N VAL A 66 -8.95 -12.51 -0.90
CA VAL A 66 -7.67 -11.96 -0.41
C VAL A 66 -7.19 -10.77 -1.23
N LEU A 67 -7.61 -10.64 -2.50
CA LEU A 67 -7.14 -9.58 -3.38
C LEU A 67 -7.45 -8.17 -2.86
N PRO A 68 -8.68 -7.84 -2.41
CA PRO A 68 -8.98 -6.50 -1.89
C PRO A 68 -8.17 -6.18 -0.63
N ARG A 69 -7.98 -7.17 0.24
CA ARG A 69 -7.20 -7.03 1.48
C ARG A 69 -5.72 -6.82 1.20
N LEU A 70 -5.17 -7.57 0.25
CA LEU A 70 -3.77 -7.46 -0.17
C LEU A 70 -3.52 -6.10 -0.85
N GLN A 71 -4.46 -5.64 -1.69
CA GLN A 71 -4.42 -4.31 -2.30
C GLN A 71 -4.46 -3.20 -1.24
N ALA A 72 -5.31 -3.33 -0.22
CA ALA A 72 -5.38 -2.36 0.86
C ALA A 72 -4.08 -2.30 1.67
N GLN A 73 -3.48 -3.46 1.98
CA GLN A 73 -2.19 -3.52 2.69
C GLN A 73 -1.05 -2.91 1.85
N ASP A 74 -0.94 -3.28 0.58
CA ASP A 74 0.07 -2.71 -0.33
C ASP A 74 -0.13 -1.19 -0.47
N SER A 75 -1.38 -0.70 -0.56
CA SER A 75 -1.68 0.73 -0.64
C SER A 75 -1.30 1.47 0.64
N SER A 76 -1.66 0.94 1.81
CA SER A 76 -1.26 1.51 3.11
C SER A 76 0.25 1.57 3.28
N GLU A 77 0.97 0.53 2.85
CA GLU A 77 2.43 0.53 2.91
C GLU A 77 3.04 1.57 1.96
N ILE A 78 2.52 1.71 0.74
CA ILE A 78 2.96 2.76 -0.20
C ILE A 78 2.70 4.15 0.39
N ILE A 79 1.53 4.39 0.99
CA ILE A 79 1.19 5.65 1.65
C ILE A 79 2.18 5.94 2.78
N ARG A 80 2.45 4.95 3.63
CA ARG A 80 3.41 5.06 4.74
C ARG A 80 4.82 5.38 4.27
N GLN A 81 5.33 4.64 3.29
CA GLN A 81 6.66 4.87 2.73
C GLN A 81 6.76 6.24 2.06
N THR A 82 5.71 6.67 1.37
CA THR A 82 5.67 8.00 0.75
C THR A 82 5.66 9.08 1.83
N PHE A 83 4.85 8.95 2.87
CA PHE A 83 4.84 9.90 3.99
C PHE A 83 6.22 10.03 4.64
N MET A 84 6.90 8.90 4.91
CA MET A 84 8.25 8.90 5.46
C MET A 84 9.28 9.55 4.53
N ALA A 85 9.12 9.44 3.21
CA ALA A 85 10.00 10.11 2.26
C ALA A 85 9.83 11.64 2.23
N PHE A 86 8.62 12.14 2.55
CA PHE A 86 8.33 13.56 2.66
C PHE A 86 8.74 14.13 4.04
N ASP A 87 8.52 13.39 5.14
CA ASP A 87 8.92 13.77 6.50
C ASP A 87 10.42 13.52 6.74
N ARG A 88 11.26 14.32 6.06
CA ARG A 88 12.73 14.21 6.09
C ARG A 88 13.33 14.24 7.50
N PHE A 89 12.65 14.91 8.42
CA PHE A 89 13.11 15.11 9.78
C PHE A 89 12.43 14.17 10.79
N SER A 90 11.57 13.26 10.32
CA SER A 90 10.83 12.31 11.16
C SER A 90 10.07 12.98 12.30
N ARG A 91 9.48 14.15 12.03
CA ARG A 91 8.72 14.94 13.00
C ARG A 91 7.31 14.38 13.25
N GLY A 92 6.85 13.46 12.40
CA GLY A 92 5.49 12.94 12.39
C GLY A 92 4.49 13.81 11.63
N PHE A 93 4.95 14.86 10.96
CA PHE A 93 4.16 15.74 10.11
C PHE A 93 5.01 16.33 8.97
N ILE A 94 4.36 16.67 7.87
CA ILE A 94 4.97 17.30 6.70
C ILE A 94 4.65 18.79 6.74
N SER A 95 5.67 19.65 6.73
CA SER A 95 5.49 21.10 6.60
C SER A 95 5.36 21.51 5.13
N LEU A 96 4.93 22.75 4.88
CA LEU A 96 4.88 23.30 3.53
C LEU A 96 6.27 23.30 2.86
N GLU A 97 7.32 23.59 3.62
CA GLU A 97 8.71 23.54 3.14
C GLU A 97 9.13 22.13 2.77
N ASP A 98 8.82 21.12 3.60
CA ASP A 98 9.11 19.72 3.27
C ASP A 98 8.42 19.29 1.97
N CYS A 99 7.16 19.72 1.79
CA CYS A 99 6.38 19.43 0.60
C CYS A 99 7.00 20.11 -0.63
N LYS A 100 7.36 21.40 -0.55
CA LYS A 100 8.06 22.13 -1.62
C LYS A 100 9.39 21.48 -2.00
N ASP A 101 10.20 21.12 -1.00
CA ASP A 101 11.49 20.46 -1.19
C ASP A 101 11.34 19.09 -1.85
N ALA A 102 10.33 18.31 -1.45
CA ALA A 102 10.05 17.02 -2.05
C ALA A 102 9.63 17.17 -3.51
N PHE A 103 8.67 18.05 -3.80
CA PHE A 103 8.19 18.32 -5.16
C PHE A 103 9.28 18.89 -6.07
N ALA A 104 10.16 19.75 -5.58
CA ALA A 104 11.31 20.25 -6.34
C ALA A 104 12.25 19.11 -6.79
N LYS A 105 12.39 18.05 -5.99
CA LYS A 105 13.24 16.89 -6.31
C LYS A 105 12.55 15.90 -7.24
N VAL A 106 11.29 15.56 -6.97
CA VAL A 106 10.59 14.48 -7.69
C VAL A 106 9.87 14.99 -8.94
N ALA A 107 9.35 16.21 -8.91
CA ALA A 107 8.52 16.81 -9.94
C ALA A 107 8.81 18.32 -10.11
N PRO A 108 10.04 18.71 -10.51
CA PRO A 108 10.46 20.12 -10.62
C PRO A 108 9.64 20.97 -11.60
N LEU A 109 8.84 20.33 -12.47
CA LEU A 109 7.95 21.01 -13.42
C LEU A 109 6.66 21.53 -12.76
N ILE A 110 6.36 21.11 -11.53
CA ILE A 110 5.19 21.59 -10.79
C ILE A 110 5.56 22.91 -10.12
N PRO A 111 4.86 24.02 -10.42
CA PRO A 111 5.19 25.31 -9.85
C PRO A 111 4.87 25.35 -8.34
N CYS A 112 5.66 26.10 -7.58
CA CYS A 112 5.49 26.23 -6.13
C CYS A 112 4.07 26.65 -5.72
N SER A 113 3.41 27.52 -6.50
CA SER A 113 2.03 27.93 -6.23
C SER A 113 1.04 26.77 -6.27
N ARG A 114 1.25 25.78 -7.16
CA ARG A 114 0.42 24.57 -7.22
C ARG A 114 0.66 23.66 -6.03
N VAL A 115 1.90 23.56 -5.57
CA VAL A 115 2.26 22.82 -4.35
C VAL A 115 1.62 23.45 -3.12
N GLU A 116 1.63 24.79 -3.02
CA GLU A 116 0.96 25.52 -1.94
C GLU A 116 -0.56 25.33 -1.93
N SER A 117 -1.21 25.38 -3.10
CA SER A 117 -2.64 25.09 -3.20
C SER A 117 -2.96 23.65 -2.78
N PHE A 118 -2.16 22.69 -3.23
CA PHE A 118 -2.31 21.28 -2.86
C PHE A 118 -2.13 21.07 -1.35
N PHE A 119 -1.12 21.71 -0.74
CA PHE A 119 -0.89 21.63 0.69
C PHE A 119 -2.11 22.11 1.49
N LYS A 120 -2.66 23.28 1.14
CA LYS A 120 -3.86 23.84 1.79
C LYS A 120 -5.12 22.99 1.62
N GLU A 121 -5.20 22.21 0.56
CA GLU A 121 -6.33 21.30 0.31
C GLU A 121 -6.28 20.06 1.22
N ILE A 122 -5.09 19.72 1.73
CA ILE A 122 -4.84 18.53 2.56
C ILE A 122 -4.74 18.88 4.04
N ASP A 123 -4.20 20.05 4.35
CA ASP A 123 -4.15 20.65 5.68
C ASP A 123 -5.58 21.01 6.15
N GLY A 124 -6.31 19.99 6.60
CA GLY A 124 -7.75 20.08 6.87
C GLY A 124 -8.12 20.91 8.10
N ASP A 125 -7.20 21.04 9.06
CA ASP A 125 -7.36 21.90 10.24
C ASP A 125 -6.59 23.22 10.15
N LEU A 126 -5.85 23.44 9.05
CA LEU A 126 -5.14 24.68 8.72
C LEU A 126 -4.07 25.05 9.77
N ASP A 127 -3.48 24.06 10.42
CA ASP A 127 -2.43 24.25 11.43
C ASP A 127 -1.03 24.39 10.80
N GLY A 128 -0.94 24.28 9.47
CA GLY A 128 0.29 24.34 8.70
C GLY A 128 1.07 23.01 8.69
N ARG A 129 0.43 21.89 9.08
CA ARG A 129 1.05 20.58 9.20
C ARG A 129 0.14 19.51 8.59
N VAL A 130 0.70 18.73 7.68
CA VAL A 130 0.01 17.55 7.16
C VAL A 130 0.42 16.34 7.99
N THR A 131 -0.50 15.80 8.80
CA THR A 131 -0.25 14.59 9.58
C THR A 131 -0.34 13.34 8.71
N TYR A 132 0.08 12.19 9.24
CA TYR A 132 -0.13 10.91 8.56
C TYR A 132 -1.62 10.66 8.26
N ARG A 133 -2.52 11.10 9.13
CA ARG A 133 -3.97 10.92 8.93
C ARG A 133 -4.48 11.73 7.76
N ASP A 134 -4.05 12.98 7.64
CA ASP A 134 -4.45 13.87 6.53
C ASP A 134 -3.89 13.34 5.21
N PHE A 135 -2.64 12.87 5.23
CA PHE A 135 -2.00 12.23 4.09
C PHE A 135 -2.70 10.91 3.71
N GLU A 136 -3.08 10.08 4.67
CA GLU A 136 -3.79 8.83 4.41
C GLU A 136 -5.20 9.09 3.86
N LEU A 137 -5.94 10.04 4.43
CA LEU A 137 -7.24 10.47 3.92
C LEU A 137 -7.12 11.03 2.51
N MET A 138 -6.08 11.82 2.24
CA MET A 138 -5.75 12.29 0.90
C MET A 138 -5.57 11.12 -0.07
N PHE A 139 -4.68 10.18 0.21
CA PHE A 139 -4.44 9.04 -0.70
C PHE A 139 -5.62 8.09 -0.84
N LYS A 140 -6.46 7.93 0.19
CA LYS A 140 -7.64 7.04 0.16
C LYS A 140 -8.87 7.69 -0.48
N ASN A 141 -9.10 8.98 -0.26
CA ASN A 141 -10.23 9.72 -0.84
C ASN A 141 -9.93 10.17 -2.27
N LEU A 142 -8.65 10.37 -2.60
CA LEU A 142 -8.23 10.73 -3.95
C LEU A 142 -8.05 9.50 -4.83
N THR A 143 -9.16 9.06 -5.41
CA THR A 143 -9.22 8.53 -6.78
C THR A 143 -8.69 9.56 -7.82
N ILE A 144 -8.11 10.70 -7.39
CA ILE A 144 -7.52 11.79 -8.17
C ILE A 144 -6.07 11.48 -8.63
N LEU A 145 -5.51 10.30 -8.34
CA LEU A 145 -4.36 9.82 -9.12
C LEU A 145 -4.73 9.47 -10.58
N SER A 146 -6.01 9.31 -10.89
CA SER A 146 -6.46 9.28 -12.30
C SER A 146 -6.28 10.64 -12.99
N SER A 147 -6.35 11.75 -12.24
CA SER A 147 -6.13 13.11 -12.74
C SER A 147 -4.65 13.53 -12.70
N PHE A 148 -3.87 12.98 -11.76
CA PHE A 148 -2.40 13.01 -11.79
C PHE A 148 -1.84 11.88 -12.65
N SER A 149 -2.45 11.60 -13.80
CA SER A 149 -1.86 10.84 -14.91
C SER A 149 -0.68 11.63 -15.50
N HIS A 150 0.33 11.90 -14.68
CA HIS A 150 1.68 12.11 -15.11
C HIS A 150 2.46 10.88 -14.67
N PRO A 151 2.88 10.00 -15.61
CA PRO A 151 3.66 8.79 -15.35
C PRO A 151 4.94 9.00 -14.53
N LEU A 152 5.32 10.24 -14.19
CA LEU A 152 6.57 10.61 -13.55
C LEU A 152 6.50 10.59 -12.02
N ILE A 153 5.36 10.90 -11.40
CA ILE A 153 5.26 10.96 -9.93
C ILE A 153 5.19 9.54 -9.35
N CYS A 154 4.27 8.71 -9.83
CA CYS A 154 4.16 7.31 -9.38
C CYS A 154 5.32 6.41 -9.80
N LYS A 155 6.02 6.70 -10.93
CA LYS A 155 7.22 5.92 -11.30
C LYS A 155 8.46 6.31 -10.51
N LYS A 156 8.59 7.55 -10.02
CA LYS A 156 9.73 7.98 -9.19
C LYS A 156 9.53 7.71 -7.70
N ILE A 157 8.28 7.69 -7.24
CA ILE A 157 7.92 7.43 -5.83
C ILE A 157 7.70 5.93 -5.59
N SER A 158 7.65 5.09 -6.64
CA SER A 158 7.68 3.63 -6.50
C SER A 158 8.92 3.19 -5.71
N PRO A 159 8.78 2.28 -4.72
CA PRO A 159 9.93 1.73 -3.99
C PRO A 159 10.94 1.00 -4.89
N SER A 160 10.55 0.61 -6.12
CA SER A 160 11.48 0.01 -7.08
C SER A 160 12.50 1.01 -7.65
N SER A 161 12.28 2.32 -7.51
CA SER A 161 13.21 3.39 -7.89
C SER A 161 14.09 3.88 -6.72
N ALA A 162 13.90 3.35 -5.50
CA ALA A 162 14.70 3.71 -4.32
C ALA A 162 16.12 3.11 -4.30
N ASN A 163 16.57 2.46 -5.39
CA ASN A 163 17.95 1.96 -5.55
C ASN A 163 18.95 2.99 -6.11
N LEU A 164 18.59 4.28 -6.13
CA LEU A 164 19.53 5.39 -6.34
C LEU A 164 19.18 6.37 -5.21
N VAL A 165 19.86 6.40 -4.06
CA VAL A 165 21.24 6.84 -3.86
C VAL A 165 21.69 6.35 -2.48
N TYR A 166 22.46 5.27 -2.44
CA TYR A 166 23.39 5.01 -1.33
C TYR A 166 24.71 4.53 -1.96
N SER A 167 25.47 5.47 -2.51
CA SER A 167 26.89 5.26 -2.82
C SER A 167 27.72 6.09 -1.82
N PRO A 168 28.49 5.46 -0.90
CA PRO A 168 29.29 6.18 0.09
C PRO A 168 30.59 6.82 -0.45
N SER A 169 30.68 7.14 -1.74
CA SER A 169 31.98 7.42 -2.40
C SER A 169 32.12 8.80 -3.03
N LEU A 170 31.46 9.84 -2.50
CA LEU A 170 31.67 11.23 -2.95
C LEU A 170 32.02 12.20 -1.80
N LEU A 171 32.84 11.71 -0.87
CA LEU A 171 33.69 12.53 0.00
C LEU A 171 35.15 12.13 -0.24
N ALA A 172 35.74 12.65 -1.32
CA ALA A 172 37.18 12.78 -1.45
C ALA A 172 37.50 13.80 -2.56
N THR A 173 37.94 14.97 -2.08
CA THR A 173 38.70 16.06 -2.75
C THR A 173 38.14 16.68 -4.01
#